data_AF-A0A970TDG8-F1
#
_entry.id   AF-A0A970TDG8-F1
#
_cell.length_a   1.000
_cell.length_b   1.000
_cell.length_c   1.000
_cell.angle_alpha   90.00
_cell.angle_beta   90.00
_cell.angle_gamma   90.00
#
_symmetry.space_group_name_H-M   'P 1'
#
loop_
_entity.id
_entity.type
_entity.pdbx_description
1 polymer ?
#
loop_
_entity_poly.entity_id
_entity_poly.type
_entity_poly.pdbx_seq_one_letter_code
_entity_poly.pdbx_strand_id
1 'polypeptide(L)'
;MGTSTWHRSPETEAWRRVRELYARPDPSPAEVVSRIVAALDPATRVGMSDPAVATCLGTVVEAPQLVGRQGLGATLDALGVGREPAAVQLAAGLRSRAEMLIAREGYASRFGDLSLEAVGTSALALAALSGDDAGILSLTSEAVECSLAQYEHDRGLAEAASLFVGHDLDRTFRYFVARDLGDFIGGEGLPTVSHANRFEDAVAAHCRDTWRALSLAEFEPRLSTVVDVSPARRSELLGPVMAAGIEQGLALLAAGGL
;
A
#
# COMPACT_ATOMS: atom_id res chain seq x y z
N MET A 1 -6.15 -26.17 -9.36
CA MET A 1 -5.27 -26.66 -8.28
C MET A 1 -4.83 -25.46 -7.47
N GLY A 2 -5.33 -25.30 -6.25
CA GLY A 2 -5.03 -24.13 -5.41
C GLY A 2 -3.67 -24.29 -4.74
N THR A 3 -2.67 -23.55 -5.18
CA THR A 3 -1.40 -23.37 -4.47
C THR A 3 -1.60 -22.33 -3.37
N SER A 4 -2.30 -22.72 -2.29
CA SER A 4 -2.43 -21.89 -1.10
C SER A 4 -1.12 -21.98 -0.31
N THR A 5 -0.06 -21.34 -0.80
CA THR A 5 1.19 -21.16 -0.07
C THR A 5 1.04 -19.99 0.92
N TRP A 6 0.08 -20.11 1.83
CA TRP A 6 0.14 -19.32 3.06
C TRP A 6 1.30 -19.89 3.86
N HIS A 7 2.48 -19.28 3.75
CA HIS A 7 3.61 -19.61 4.60
C HIS A 7 3.18 -19.46 6.05
N ARG A 8 3.43 -20.49 6.89
CA ARG A 8 3.17 -20.39 8.33
C ARG A 8 3.89 -19.20 8.94
N SER A 9 3.30 -18.65 9.98
CA SER A 9 3.93 -17.61 10.80
C SER A 9 5.25 -18.09 11.41
N PRO A 10 6.21 -17.17 11.65
CA PRO A 10 7.43 -17.50 12.37
C PRO A 10 7.11 -18.14 13.73
N GLU A 11 7.83 -19.19 14.11
CA GLU A 11 7.66 -19.86 15.41
C GLU A 11 8.45 -19.14 16.54
N THR A 12 8.57 -17.81 16.45
CA THR A 12 9.29 -17.02 17.45
C THR A 12 8.42 -16.80 18.69
N GLU A 13 9.07 -16.58 19.83
CA GLU A 13 8.37 -16.20 21.07
C GLU A 13 7.53 -14.94 20.89
N ALA A 14 8.05 -13.94 20.18
CA ALA A 14 7.33 -12.70 19.90
C ALA A 14 6.05 -12.96 19.08
N TRP A 15 6.12 -13.82 18.06
CA TRP A 15 4.96 -14.15 17.24
C TRP A 15 3.94 -15.04 17.96
N ARG A 16 4.40 -15.94 18.84
CA ARG A 16 3.50 -16.70 19.74
C ARG A 16 2.64 -15.76 20.59
N ARG A 17 3.20 -14.65 21.08
CA ARG A 17 2.45 -13.63 21.82
C ARG A 17 1.44 -12.87 20.98
N VAL A 18 1.69 -12.65 19.68
CA VAL A 18 0.67 -12.11 18.75
C VAL A 18 -0.49 -13.10 18.69
N ARG A 19 -0.18 -14.37 18.47
CA ARG A 19 -1.18 -15.44 18.32
C ARG A 19 -2.03 -15.66 19.57
N GLU A 20 -1.46 -15.48 20.76
CA GLU A 20 -2.21 -15.53 22.02
C GLU A 20 -3.34 -14.49 22.07
N LEU A 21 -3.21 -13.35 21.39
CA LEU A 21 -4.28 -12.34 21.34
C LEU A 21 -5.51 -12.85 20.61
N TYR A 22 -5.35 -13.59 19.51
CA TYR A 22 -6.48 -14.15 18.74
C TYR A 22 -7.32 -15.15 19.54
N ALA A 23 -6.73 -15.75 20.58
CA ALA A 23 -7.45 -16.67 21.47
C ALA A 23 -8.26 -15.95 22.56
N ARG A 24 -7.98 -14.66 22.83
CA ARG A 24 -8.70 -13.89 23.85
C ARG A 24 -10.09 -13.47 23.36
N PRO A 25 -11.10 -13.41 24.24
CA PRO A 25 -12.36 -12.75 23.93
C PRO A 25 -12.12 -11.30 23.50
N ASP A 26 -12.73 -10.88 22.40
CA ASP A 26 -12.66 -9.51 21.86
C ASP A 26 -11.22 -8.99 21.68
N PRO A 27 -10.42 -9.59 20.78
CA PRO A 27 -9.05 -9.16 20.55
C PRO A 27 -8.99 -7.71 20.08
N SER A 28 -8.13 -6.90 20.70
CA SER A 28 -7.92 -5.51 20.30
C SER A 28 -7.12 -5.43 18.98
N PRO A 29 -7.64 -4.78 17.93
CA PRO A 29 -6.90 -4.59 16.68
C PRO A 29 -5.60 -3.81 16.89
N ALA A 30 -5.62 -2.79 17.75
CA ALA A 30 -4.45 -1.96 18.06
C ALA A 30 -3.37 -2.75 18.81
N GLU A 31 -3.75 -3.59 19.78
CA GLU A 31 -2.79 -4.44 20.51
C GLU A 31 -2.17 -5.48 19.56
N VAL A 32 -2.97 -6.10 18.69
CA VAL A 32 -2.48 -7.06 17.68
C VAL A 32 -1.48 -6.41 16.74
N VAL A 33 -1.81 -5.26 16.17
CA VAL A 33 -0.92 -4.51 15.28
C VAL A 33 0.39 -4.14 15.98
N SER A 34 0.34 -3.58 17.19
CA SER A 34 1.54 -3.23 17.95
C SER A 34 2.41 -4.44 18.27
N ARG A 35 1.81 -5.58 18.64
CA ARG A 35 2.54 -6.84 18.85
C ARG A 35 3.16 -7.39 17.56
N ILE A 36 2.48 -7.26 16.42
CA ILE A 36 3.04 -7.62 15.11
C ILE A 36 4.29 -6.79 14.86
N VAL A 37 4.24 -5.46 15.01
CA VAL A 37 5.39 -4.57 14.82
C VAL A 37 6.59 -5.00 15.68
N ALA A 38 6.33 -5.31 16.96
CA ALA A 38 7.36 -5.79 17.89
C ALA A 38 7.93 -7.17 17.52
N ALA A 39 7.15 -7.99 16.81
CA ALA A 39 7.55 -9.34 16.38
C ALA A 39 8.21 -9.38 15.00
N LEU A 40 8.20 -8.29 14.22
CA LEU A 40 8.87 -8.20 12.92
C LEU A 40 10.39 -8.28 13.10
N ASP A 41 11.01 -9.30 12.50
CA ASP A 41 12.46 -9.42 12.43
C ASP A 41 13.09 -8.41 11.46
N PRO A 42 14.42 -8.16 11.56
CA PRO A 42 15.09 -7.20 10.69
C PRO A 42 14.98 -7.50 9.19
N ALA A 43 14.99 -8.78 8.79
CA ALA A 43 14.91 -9.15 7.37
C ALA A 43 13.52 -8.86 6.81
N THR A 44 12.46 -9.13 7.59
CA THR A 44 11.08 -8.76 7.27
C THR A 44 10.94 -7.25 7.09
N ARG A 45 11.50 -6.45 8.01
CA ARG A 45 11.47 -4.98 7.92
C ARG A 45 12.18 -4.45 6.68
N VAL A 46 13.35 -5.01 6.35
CA VAL A 46 14.09 -4.66 5.12
C VAL A 46 13.31 -5.05 3.87
N GLY A 47 12.65 -6.22 3.87
CA GLY A 47 11.83 -6.67 2.76
C GLY A 47 10.64 -5.75 2.44
N MET A 48 10.05 -5.11 3.45
CA MET A 48 8.93 -4.17 3.27
C MET A 48 9.32 -2.89 2.49
N SER A 49 10.61 -2.62 2.30
CA SER A 49 11.12 -1.49 1.52
C SER A 49 12.04 -1.93 0.38
N ASP A 50 11.84 -3.13 -0.14
CA ASP A 50 12.70 -3.68 -1.18
C ASP A 50 12.52 -2.98 -2.56
N PRO A 51 13.36 -3.30 -3.56
CA PRO A 51 13.27 -2.67 -4.89
C PRO A 51 11.92 -2.86 -5.60
N ALA A 52 11.18 -3.93 -5.32
CA ALA A 52 9.86 -4.17 -5.91
C ALA A 52 8.84 -3.18 -5.34
N VAL A 53 8.85 -2.99 -4.02
CA VAL A 53 8.00 -2.01 -3.34
C VAL A 53 8.33 -0.58 -3.80
N ALA A 54 9.63 -0.26 -3.91
CA ALA A 54 10.07 1.04 -4.44
C ALA A 54 9.64 1.26 -5.89
N THR A 55 9.58 0.21 -6.71
CA THR A 55 9.06 0.25 -8.08
C THR A 55 7.57 0.56 -8.09
N CYS A 56 6.79 -0.07 -7.22
CA CYS A 56 5.36 0.23 -7.03
C CYS A 56 5.14 1.69 -6.64
N LEU A 57 5.86 2.21 -5.63
CA LEU A 57 5.81 3.63 -5.27
C LEU A 57 6.11 4.53 -6.48
N GLY A 58 7.18 4.19 -7.22
CA GLY A 58 7.60 4.93 -8.40
C GLY A 58 6.51 5.05 -9.46
N THR A 59 5.73 3.98 -9.69
CA THR A 59 4.60 4.04 -10.63
C THR A 59 3.46 4.94 -10.17
N VAL A 60 3.15 4.94 -8.86
CA VAL A 60 2.10 5.80 -8.30
C VAL A 60 2.50 7.27 -8.37
N VAL A 61 3.75 7.58 -8.00
CA VAL A 61 4.26 8.96 -8.01
C VAL A 61 4.54 9.49 -9.42
N GLU A 62 4.88 8.61 -10.37
CA GLU A 62 5.04 8.96 -11.79
C GLU A 62 3.70 9.39 -12.41
N ALA A 63 2.57 8.81 -11.98
CA ALA A 63 1.28 9.03 -12.63
C ALA A 63 0.80 10.50 -12.61
N PRO A 64 0.77 11.21 -11.48
CA PRO A 64 0.47 12.64 -11.45
C PRO A 64 1.36 13.48 -12.37
N GLN A 65 2.66 13.18 -12.40
CA GLN A 65 3.65 13.91 -13.21
C GLN A 65 3.44 13.67 -14.71
N LEU A 66 3.09 12.44 -15.12
CA LEU A 66 2.75 12.17 -16.51
C LEU A 66 1.43 12.86 -16.89
N VAL A 67 0.42 12.80 -16.03
CA VAL A 67 -0.86 13.45 -16.33
C VAL A 67 -0.71 14.96 -16.44
N GLY A 68 0.03 15.62 -15.54
CA GLY A 68 0.24 17.07 -15.66
C GLY A 68 1.11 17.49 -16.85
N ARG A 69 2.03 16.64 -17.32
CA ARG A 69 2.89 16.93 -18.49
C ARG A 69 2.25 16.66 -19.85
N GLN A 70 1.47 15.59 -20.00
CA GLN A 70 0.96 15.13 -21.30
C GLN A 70 -0.56 14.88 -21.32
N GLY A 71 -1.26 15.09 -20.21
CA GLY A 71 -2.70 14.85 -20.07
C GLY A 71 -3.05 13.40 -19.74
N LEU A 72 -4.28 13.19 -19.28
CA LEU A 72 -4.76 11.87 -18.85
C LEU A 72 -4.88 10.90 -20.03
N GLY A 73 -5.44 11.35 -21.14
CA GLY A 73 -5.67 10.52 -22.33
C GLY A 73 -4.37 9.90 -22.87
N ALA A 74 -3.32 10.71 -23.05
CA ALA A 74 -2.02 10.23 -23.52
C ALA A 74 -1.36 9.29 -22.50
N THR A 75 -1.57 9.52 -21.21
CA THR A 75 -1.06 8.65 -20.15
C THR A 75 -1.76 7.29 -20.16
N LEU A 76 -3.08 7.24 -20.34
CA LEU A 76 -3.83 5.99 -20.49
C LEU A 76 -3.42 5.22 -21.75
N ASP A 77 -3.27 5.92 -22.88
CA ASP A 77 -2.81 5.32 -24.13
C ASP A 77 -1.39 4.71 -23.97
N ALA A 78 -0.47 5.39 -23.27
CA ALA A 78 0.87 4.89 -22.97
C ALA A 78 0.89 3.70 -22.00
N LEU A 79 -0.12 3.57 -21.15
CA LEU A 79 -0.34 2.41 -20.28
C LEU A 79 -0.99 1.23 -21.01
N GLY A 80 -1.49 1.44 -22.25
CA GLY A 80 -2.12 0.41 -23.05
C GLY A 80 -3.49 -0.05 -22.53
N VAL A 81 -4.21 0.84 -21.84
CA VAL A 81 -5.53 0.58 -21.24
C VAL A 81 -6.64 1.33 -21.97
N GLY A 82 -7.90 1.03 -21.62
CA GLY A 82 -9.04 1.78 -22.13
C GLY A 82 -9.09 3.21 -21.57
N ARG A 83 -10.04 4.02 -22.06
CA ARG A 83 -10.21 5.40 -21.59
C ARG A 83 -11.25 5.56 -20.48
N GLU A 84 -12.23 4.65 -20.39
CA GLU A 84 -13.32 4.76 -19.43
C GLU A 84 -13.59 3.44 -18.69
N PRO A 85 -14.01 3.47 -17.40
CA PRO A 85 -13.95 4.62 -16.50
C PRO A 85 -12.50 5.01 -16.17
N ALA A 86 -12.13 6.27 -16.37
CA ALA A 86 -10.72 6.68 -16.40
C ALA A 86 -9.92 6.33 -15.13
N ALA A 87 -10.52 6.51 -13.94
CA ALA A 87 -9.89 6.15 -12.66
C ALA A 87 -9.55 4.65 -12.57
N VAL A 88 -10.47 3.78 -13.03
CA VAL A 88 -10.29 2.33 -13.03
C VAL A 88 -9.23 1.91 -14.04
N GLN A 89 -9.26 2.50 -15.24
CA GLN A 89 -8.27 2.21 -16.28
C GLN A 89 -6.87 2.64 -15.86
N LEU A 90 -6.74 3.81 -15.23
CA LEU A 90 -5.48 4.28 -14.65
C LEU A 90 -4.95 3.30 -13.60
N ALA A 91 -5.78 2.92 -12.64
CA ALA A 91 -5.40 1.98 -11.58
C ALA A 91 -4.94 0.62 -12.14
N ALA A 92 -5.66 0.07 -13.12
CA ALA A 92 -5.28 -1.16 -13.81
C ALA A 92 -3.96 -1.01 -14.57
N GLY A 93 -3.82 0.07 -15.35
CA GLY A 93 -2.63 0.34 -16.16
C GLY A 93 -1.38 0.54 -15.32
N LEU A 94 -1.47 1.29 -14.20
CA LEU A 94 -0.36 1.48 -13.28
C LEU A 94 0.06 0.18 -12.60
N ARG A 95 -0.90 -0.65 -12.18
CA ARG A 95 -0.59 -1.98 -11.63
C ARG A 95 0.12 -2.86 -12.65
N SER A 96 -0.39 -2.95 -13.88
CA SER A 96 0.25 -3.74 -14.95
C SER A 96 1.63 -3.19 -15.31
N ARG A 97 1.83 -1.88 -15.31
CA ARG A 97 3.15 -1.25 -15.52
C ARG A 97 4.12 -1.63 -14.40
N ALA A 98 3.70 -1.55 -13.13
CA ALA A 98 4.53 -1.93 -12.00
C ALA A 98 4.93 -3.41 -12.08
N GLU A 99 3.99 -4.30 -12.38
CA GLU A 99 4.24 -5.73 -12.55
C GLU A 99 5.26 -6.01 -13.68
N MET A 100 5.11 -5.36 -14.84
CA MET A 100 6.06 -5.48 -15.94
C MET A 100 7.45 -4.98 -15.56
N LEU A 101 7.55 -3.86 -14.83
CA LEU A 101 8.84 -3.31 -14.40
C LEU A 101 9.53 -4.24 -13.39
N ILE A 102 8.79 -4.76 -12.40
CA ILE A 102 9.29 -5.73 -11.43
C ILE A 102 9.82 -6.99 -12.14
N ALA A 103 9.05 -7.52 -13.09
CA ALA A 103 9.44 -8.70 -13.87
C ALA A 103 10.69 -8.43 -14.72
N ARG A 104 10.76 -7.27 -15.37
CA ARG A 104 11.88 -6.88 -16.25
C ARG A 104 13.19 -6.73 -15.48
N GLU A 105 13.14 -6.11 -14.31
CA GLU A 105 14.34 -5.84 -13.49
C GLU A 105 14.69 -7.01 -12.54
N GLY A 106 13.87 -8.06 -12.52
CA GLY A 106 14.11 -9.25 -11.69
C GLY A 106 13.91 -9.01 -10.19
N TYR A 107 13.07 -8.05 -9.82
CA TYR A 107 12.80 -7.68 -8.42
C TYR A 107 11.70 -8.52 -7.77
N ALA A 108 11.50 -9.77 -8.18
CA ALA A 108 10.41 -10.58 -7.64
C ALA A 108 10.52 -10.71 -6.10
N SER A 109 9.48 -10.27 -5.40
CA SER A 109 9.40 -10.37 -3.94
C SER A 109 7.96 -10.41 -3.47
N ARG A 110 7.74 -11.02 -2.29
CA ARG A 110 6.41 -11.11 -1.69
C ARG A 110 5.86 -9.77 -1.26
N PHE A 111 6.71 -8.87 -0.78
CA PHE A 111 6.26 -7.52 -0.44
C PHE A 111 5.91 -6.76 -1.71
N GLY A 112 6.64 -6.95 -2.82
CA GLY A 112 6.25 -6.46 -4.14
C GLY A 112 4.87 -6.95 -4.58
N ASP A 113 4.55 -8.23 -4.41
CA ASP A 113 3.23 -8.79 -4.72
C ASP A 113 2.11 -8.11 -3.91
N LEU A 114 2.34 -7.85 -2.62
CA LEU A 114 1.40 -7.11 -1.76
C LEU A 114 1.28 -5.65 -2.19
N SER A 115 2.40 -5.01 -2.50
CA SER A 115 2.45 -3.61 -2.97
C SER A 115 1.74 -3.40 -4.29
N LEU A 116 1.70 -4.40 -5.19
CA LEU A 116 0.93 -4.33 -6.44
C LEU A 116 -0.58 -4.13 -6.18
N GLU A 117 -1.12 -4.64 -5.08
CA GLU A 117 -2.50 -4.34 -4.67
C GLU A 117 -2.67 -2.90 -4.16
N ALA A 118 -1.64 -2.38 -3.47
CA ALA A 118 -1.61 -1.02 -2.99
C ALA A 118 -1.52 0.01 -4.14
N VAL A 119 -0.86 -0.31 -5.26
CA VAL A 119 -0.80 0.55 -6.46
C VAL A 119 -2.20 0.91 -6.95
N GLY A 120 -3.05 -0.10 -7.17
CA GLY A 120 -4.40 0.12 -7.68
C GLY A 120 -5.27 0.93 -6.71
N THR A 121 -5.21 0.60 -5.41
CA THR A 121 -5.98 1.32 -4.38
C THR A 121 -5.54 2.77 -4.26
N SER A 122 -4.23 3.03 -4.33
CA SER A 122 -3.66 4.39 -4.27
C SER A 122 -4.03 5.20 -5.51
N ALA A 123 -3.97 4.61 -6.70
CA ALA A 123 -4.36 5.29 -7.93
C ALA A 123 -5.84 5.70 -7.92
N LEU A 124 -6.73 4.83 -7.43
CA LEU A 124 -8.15 5.15 -7.27
C LEU A 124 -8.38 6.28 -6.25
N ALA A 125 -7.66 6.25 -5.13
CA ALA A 125 -7.77 7.29 -4.11
C ALA A 125 -7.27 8.64 -4.65
N LEU A 126 -6.13 8.68 -5.36
CA LEU A 126 -5.62 9.90 -6.00
C LEU A 126 -6.61 10.48 -7.03
N ALA A 127 -7.27 9.61 -7.80
CA ALA A 127 -8.27 10.01 -8.78
C ALA A 127 -9.56 10.55 -8.14
N ALA A 128 -9.87 10.18 -6.89
CA ALA A 128 -11.11 10.51 -6.21
C ALA A 128 -11.02 11.72 -5.25
N LEU A 129 -9.86 12.36 -5.13
CA LEU A 129 -9.64 13.45 -4.16
C LEU A 129 -10.26 14.79 -4.56
N SER A 130 -10.94 14.87 -5.71
CA SER A 130 -11.55 16.09 -6.25
C SER A 130 -12.76 16.64 -5.47
N GLY A 131 -13.08 16.12 -4.27
CA GLY A 131 -14.08 16.69 -3.37
C GLY A 131 -15.55 16.47 -3.76
N ASP A 132 -15.83 15.85 -4.90
CA ASP A 132 -17.18 15.41 -5.24
C ASP A 132 -17.46 14.07 -4.56
N ASP A 133 -18.56 13.99 -3.81
CA ASP A 133 -19.10 12.77 -3.16
C ASP A 133 -19.62 11.74 -4.19
N ALA A 134 -19.28 11.94 -5.47
CA ALA A 134 -19.57 11.03 -6.56
C ALA A 134 -18.70 9.78 -6.41
N GLY A 135 -19.31 8.60 -6.47
CA GLY A 135 -18.57 7.33 -6.44
C GLY A 135 -17.51 7.26 -7.55
N ILE A 136 -16.48 6.45 -7.34
CA ILE A 136 -15.35 6.28 -8.29
C ILE A 136 -15.80 6.02 -9.74
N LEU A 137 -16.91 5.29 -9.92
CA LEU A 137 -17.44 4.95 -11.25
C LEU A 137 -18.13 6.12 -11.97
N SER A 138 -18.43 7.20 -11.25
CA SER A 138 -19.05 8.42 -11.78
C SER A 138 -18.06 9.56 -12.01
N LEU A 139 -16.77 9.35 -11.69
CA LEU A 139 -15.74 10.34 -11.97
C LEU A 139 -15.52 10.48 -13.48
N THR A 140 -15.62 11.71 -13.98
CA THR A 140 -15.32 12.02 -15.38
C THR A 140 -13.81 12.02 -15.61
N SER A 141 -13.40 11.78 -16.86
CA SER A 141 -11.99 11.93 -17.25
C SER A 141 -11.41 13.30 -16.89
N GLU A 142 -12.18 14.39 -17.04
CA GLU A 142 -11.74 15.74 -16.66
C GLU A 142 -11.52 15.90 -15.15
N ALA A 143 -12.40 15.32 -14.32
CA ALA A 143 -12.24 15.34 -12.87
C ALA A 143 -10.99 14.58 -12.43
N VAL A 144 -10.77 13.38 -12.99
CA VAL A 144 -9.56 12.58 -12.72
C VAL A 144 -8.29 13.31 -13.15
N GLU A 145 -8.29 13.92 -14.33
CA GLU A 145 -7.15 14.70 -14.84
C GLU A 145 -6.85 15.90 -13.93
N CYS A 146 -7.87 16.64 -13.54
CA CYS A 146 -7.74 17.77 -12.63
C CYS A 146 -7.16 17.34 -11.26
N SER A 147 -7.70 16.25 -10.68
CA SER A 147 -7.21 15.68 -9.42
C SER A 147 -5.71 15.38 -9.48
N LEU A 148 -5.28 14.68 -10.53
CA LEU A 148 -3.89 14.25 -10.67
C LEU A 148 -2.94 15.40 -11.00
N ALA A 149 -3.38 16.36 -11.82
CA ALA A 149 -2.55 17.53 -12.16
C ALA A 149 -2.27 18.43 -10.94
N GLN A 150 -3.19 18.49 -9.96
CA GLN A 150 -2.98 19.25 -8.72
C GLN A 150 -1.77 18.75 -7.93
N TYR A 151 -1.54 17.43 -7.91
CA TYR A 151 -0.39 16.84 -7.21
C TYR A 151 0.97 17.29 -7.74
N GLU A 152 1.08 17.53 -9.05
CA GLU A 152 2.31 18.09 -9.65
C GLU A 152 2.44 19.60 -9.34
N HIS A 153 1.33 20.34 -9.42
CA HIS A 153 1.34 21.80 -9.25
C HIS A 153 1.61 22.23 -7.80
N ASP A 154 0.95 21.57 -6.84
CA ASP A 154 0.91 21.98 -5.43
C ASP A 154 1.99 21.29 -4.58
N ARG A 155 2.93 20.58 -5.21
CA ARG A 155 3.94 19.74 -4.53
C ARG A 155 3.31 18.68 -3.63
N GLY A 156 2.30 18.00 -4.15
CA GLY A 156 1.56 16.95 -3.46
C GLY A 156 2.20 15.57 -3.58
N LEU A 157 3.35 15.40 -4.24
CA LEU A 157 3.90 14.07 -4.53
C LEU A 157 4.23 13.29 -3.24
N ALA A 158 4.63 13.99 -2.18
CA ALA A 158 4.82 13.45 -0.85
C ALA A 158 3.51 12.92 -0.24
N GLU A 159 2.38 13.59 -0.48
CA GLU A 159 1.07 13.10 -0.06
C GLU A 159 0.68 11.83 -0.84
N ALA A 160 0.92 11.80 -2.15
CA ALA A 160 0.72 10.60 -2.96
C ALA A 160 1.61 9.42 -2.49
N ALA A 161 2.86 9.72 -2.12
CA ALA A 161 3.77 8.74 -1.54
C ALA A 161 3.29 8.25 -0.16
N SER A 162 2.88 9.17 0.73
CA SER A 162 2.32 8.82 2.04
C SER A 162 1.08 7.93 1.92
N LEU A 163 0.19 8.27 0.99
CA LEU A 163 -1.02 7.50 0.69
C LEU A 163 -0.68 6.08 0.21
N PHE A 164 0.31 5.95 -0.69
CA PHE A 164 0.79 4.64 -1.13
C PHE A 164 1.38 3.82 0.03
N VAL A 165 2.27 4.41 0.83
CA VAL A 165 2.86 3.72 1.99
C VAL A 165 1.77 3.26 2.97
N GLY A 166 0.75 4.09 3.20
CA GLY A 166 -0.41 3.68 3.98
C GLY A 166 -1.13 2.46 3.38
N HIS A 167 -1.46 2.47 2.09
CA HIS A 167 -2.11 1.32 1.48
C HIS A 167 -1.21 0.06 1.46
N ASP A 168 0.09 0.22 1.27
CA ASP A 168 1.06 -0.88 1.28
C ASP A 168 1.13 -1.55 2.66
N LEU A 169 1.20 -0.74 3.72
CA LEU A 169 1.14 -1.25 5.08
C LEU A 169 -0.24 -1.88 5.39
N ASP A 170 -1.36 -1.37 4.85
CA ASP A 170 -2.71 -1.96 5.03
C ASP A 170 -2.69 -3.42 4.56
N ARG A 171 -2.19 -3.61 3.33
CA ARG A 171 -2.07 -4.92 2.70
C ARG A 171 -1.12 -5.83 3.46
N THR A 172 0.01 -5.29 3.90
CA THR A 172 1.01 -6.05 4.65
C THR A 172 0.48 -6.53 6.02
N PHE A 173 -0.24 -5.70 6.75
CA PHE A 173 -0.81 -6.08 8.05
C PHE A 173 -2.01 -7.00 7.92
N ARG A 174 -2.92 -6.75 6.96
CA ARG A 174 -3.98 -7.71 6.62
C ARG A 174 -3.39 -9.07 6.29
N TYR A 175 -2.33 -9.09 5.49
CA TYR A 175 -1.63 -10.31 5.14
C TYR A 175 -1.10 -11.06 6.38
N PHE A 176 -0.45 -10.34 7.32
CA PHE A 176 0.05 -10.96 8.56
C PHE A 176 -1.05 -11.53 9.44
N VAL A 177 -2.18 -10.82 9.53
CA VAL A 177 -3.33 -11.25 10.33
C VAL A 177 -4.05 -12.42 9.67
N ALA A 178 -4.45 -12.30 8.40
CA ALA A 178 -5.19 -13.32 7.66
C ALA A 178 -4.49 -14.69 7.66
N ARG A 179 -3.15 -14.68 7.60
CA ARG A 179 -2.32 -15.88 7.71
C ARG A 179 -2.57 -16.68 8.99
N ASP A 180 -2.80 -16.00 10.12
CA ASP A 180 -2.95 -16.64 11.43
C ASP A 180 -4.41 -16.88 11.81
N LEU A 181 -5.34 -16.00 11.40
CA LEU A 181 -6.73 -16.04 11.86
C LEU A 181 -7.40 -17.40 11.62
N GLY A 182 -7.07 -18.09 10.53
CA GLY A 182 -7.61 -19.40 10.19
C GLY A 182 -7.45 -20.45 11.30
N ASP A 183 -6.36 -20.38 12.07
CA ASP A 183 -6.07 -21.32 13.16
C ASP A 183 -6.95 -21.09 14.41
N PHE A 184 -7.64 -19.94 14.50
CA PHE A 184 -8.40 -19.51 15.68
C PHE A 184 -9.91 -19.45 15.45
N ILE A 185 -10.38 -19.67 14.22
CA ILE A 185 -11.81 -19.70 13.90
C ILE A 185 -12.50 -20.86 14.63
N GLY A 186 -13.60 -20.54 15.32
CA GLY A 186 -14.33 -21.47 16.19
C GLY A 186 -13.86 -21.45 17.64
N GLY A 187 -12.81 -20.68 17.95
CA GLY A 187 -12.37 -20.41 19.32
C GLY A 187 -13.17 -19.30 20.00
N GLU A 188 -12.87 -19.06 21.27
CA GLU A 188 -13.57 -18.06 22.11
C GLU A 188 -13.40 -16.63 21.58
N GLY A 189 -12.20 -16.27 21.12
CA GLY A 189 -11.93 -14.96 20.53
C GLY A 189 -12.52 -14.73 19.15
N LEU A 190 -12.61 -15.78 18.33
CA LEU A 190 -13.09 -15.71 16.94
C LEU A 190 -14.09 -16.85 16.64
N PRO A 191 -15.33 -16.77 17.14
CA PRO A 191 -16.27 -17.91 17.10
C PRO A 191 -16.69 -18.34 15.69
N THR A 192 -16.57 -17.46 14.70
CA THR A 192 -17.02 -17.72 13.32
C THR A 192 -16.12 -17.03 12.30
N VAL A 193 -16.19 -17.45 11.04
CA VAL A 193 -15.56 -16.76 9.90
C VAL A 193 -15.97 -15.27 9.83
N SER A 194 -17.24 -14.94 10.10
CA SER A 194 -17.71 -13.55 10.08
C SER A 194 -17.03 -12.68 11.15
N HIS A 195 -16.70 -13.25 12.31
CA HIS A 195 -15.96 -12.55 13.36
C HIS A 195 -14.51 -12.30 12.94
N ALA A 196 -13.86 -13.30 12.31
CA ALA A 196 -12.52 -13.16 11.75
C ALA A 196 -12.45 -12.06 10.68
N ASN A 197 -13.40 -12.04 9.73
CA ASN A 197 -13.46 -11.00 8.70
C ASN A 197 -13.66 -9.60 9.30
N ARG A 198 -14.58 -9.44 10.25
CA ARG A 198 -14.78 -8.16 10.95
C ARG A 198 -13.53 -7.70 11.70
N PHE A 199 -12.82 -8.63 12.31
CA PHE A 199 -11.57 -8.33 13.01
C PHE A 199 -10.47 -7.90 12.03
N GLU A 200 -10.32 -8.58 10.89
CA GLU A 200 -9.39 -8.15 9.83
C GLU A 200 -9.72 -6.75 9.31
N ASP A 201 -11.01 -6.45 9.08
CA ASP A 201 -11.45 -5.12 8.66
C ASP A 201 -11.20 -4.05 9.73
N ALA A 202 -11.33 -4.40 11.02
CA ALA A 202 -11.02 -3.51 12.13
C ALA A 202 -9.52 -3.23 12.27
N VAL A 203 -8.67 -4.25 12.06
CA VAL A 203 -7.21 -4.07 11.95
C VAL A 203 -6.87 -3.12 10.82
N ALA A 204 -7.47 -3.33 9.66
CA ALA A 204 -7.25 -2.50 8.49
C ALA A 204 -7.73 -1.06 8.71
N ALA A 205 -8.87 -0.86 9.39
CA ALA A 205 -9.36 0.47 9.76
C ALA A 205 -8.39 1.18 10.70
N HIS A 206 -7.93 0.51 11.76
CA HIS A 206 -6.95 1.05 12.71
C HIS A 206 -5.64 1.47 12.01
N CYS A 207 -5.14 0.61 11.13
CA CYS A 207 -4.02 0.85 10.24
C CYS A 207 -4.19 2.14 9.41
N ARG A 208 -5.29 2.25 8.65
CA ARG A 208 -5.59 3.44 7.82
C ARG A 208 -5.71 4.73 8.64
N ASP A 209 -6.36 4.69 9.79
CA ASP A 209 -6.49 5.86 10.66
C ASP A 209 -5.12 6.31 11.21
N THR A 210 -4.25 5.36 11.55
CA THR A 210 -2.91 5.63 12.09
C THR A 210 -2.00 6.31 11.07
N TRP A 211 -2.01 5.89 9.80
CA TRP A 211 -1.12 6.46 8.78
C TRP A 211 -1.56 7.80 8.23
N ARG A 212 -2.72 8.35 8.63
CA ARG A 212 -3.05 9.75 8.34
C ARG A 212 -2.03 10.74 8.94
N ALA A 213 -1.28 10.31 9.96
CA ALA A 213 -0.20 11.09 10.55
C ALA A 213 1.16 10.93 9.83
N LEU A 214 1.26 10.05 8.83
CA LEU A 214 2.49 9.79 8.09
C LEU A 214 2.77 10.91 7.09
N SER A 215 3.96 11.50 7.16
CA SER A 215 4.37 12.60 6.30
C SER A 215 5.73 12.34 5.68
N LEU A 216 5.78 12.36 4.35
CA LEU A 216 7.01 12.24 3.56
C LEU A 216 7.41 13.58 2.92
N ALA A 217 6.96 14.71 3.48
CA ALA A 217 7.17 16.04 2.91
C ALA A 217 8.65 16.37 2.66
N GLU A 218 9.57 15.84 3.47
CA GLU A 218 11.01 16.03 3.27
C GLU A 218 11.53 15.40 1.96
N PHE A 219 10.82 14.42 1.41
CA PHE A 219 11.20 13.71 0.18
C PHE A 219 10.60 14.32 -1.08
N GLU A 220 9.79 15.38 -0.98
CA GLU A 220 9.16 16.06 -2.13
C GLU A 220 10.16 16.38 -3.27
N PRO A 221 11.34 16.98 -3.01
CA PRO A 221 12.29 17.30 -4.08
C PRO A 221 12.85 16.05 -4.78
N ARG A 222 12.84 14.91 -4.09
CA ARG A 222 13.29 13.64 -4.67
C ARG A 222 12.18 13.04 -5.54
N LEU A 223 10.95 13.05 -5.04
CA LEU A 223 9.77 12.53 -5.73
C LEU A 223 9.49 13.26 -7.04
N SER A 224 9.75 14.57 -7.10
CA SER A 224 9.58 15.39 -8.30
C SER A 224 10.57 15.08 -9.44
N THR A 225 11.57 14.23 -9.22
CA THR A 225 12.56 13.84 -10.24
C THR A 225 12.29 12.45 -10.83
N VAL A 226 11.30 11.73 -10.30
CA VAL A 226 11.05 10.32 -10.64
C VAL A 226 10.78 10.12 -12.13
N VAL A 227 10.00 11.00 -12.74
CA VAL A 227 9.65 10.89 -14.16
C VAL A 227 10.86 11.07 -15.10
N ASP A 228 11.88 11.80 -14.65
CA ASP A 228 13.06 12.17 -15.45
C ASP A 228 14.22 11.14 -15.36
N VAL A 229 14.07 10.12 -14.53
CA VAL A 229 15.07 9.05 -14.37
C VAL A 229 14.58 7.73 -14.96
N SER A 230 15.52 6.86 -15.35
CA SER A 230 15.20 5.52 -15.86
C SER A 230 14.59 4.63 -14.78
N PRO A 231 13.76 3.62 -15.14
CA PRO A 231 13.12 2.73 -14.17
C PRO A 231 14.09 2.09 -13.15
N ALA A 232 15.24 1.58 -13.61
CA ALA A 232 16.25 1.00 -12.72
C ALA A 232 16.81 2.02 -11.72
N ARG A 233 16.97 3.30 -12.13
CA ARG A 233 17.45 4.35 -11.24
C ARG A 233 16.36 4.86 -10.28
N ARG A 234 15.08 4.70 -10.63
CA ARG A 234 13.95 5.05 -9.76
C ARG A 234 13.91 4.21 -8.51
N SER A 235 14.10 2.89 -8.62
CA SER A 235 14.07 2.01 -7.44
C SER A 235 15.17 2.38 -6.44
N GLU A 236 16.38 2.68 -6.91
CA GLU A 236 17.49 3.16 -6.07
C GLU A 236 17.20 4.52 -5.43
N LEU A 237 16.59 5.43 -6.19
CA LEU A 237 16.19 6.75 -5.72
C LEU A 237 15.11 6.67 -4.63
N LEU A 238 14.14 5.78 -4.81
CA LEU A 238 12.95 5.66 -3.98
C LEU A 238 13.10 4.69 -2.81
N GLY A 239 14.09 3.81 -2.84
CA GLY A 239 14.39 2.88 -1.74
C GLY A 239 14.48 3.58 -0.38
N PRO A 240 15.24 4.68 -0.22
CA PRO A 240 15.29 5.40 1.05
C PRO A 240 13.97 6.10 1.42
N VAL A 241 13.15 6.49 0.44
CA VAL A 241 11.82 7.08 0.70
C VAL A 241 10.89 6.01 1.28
N MET A 242 10.87 4.83 0.66
CA MET A 242 10.13 3.68 1.17
C MET A 242 10.61 3.26 2.55
N ALA A 243 11.91 3.13 2.76
CA ALA A 243 12.46 2.75 4.06
C ALA A 243 12.04 3.73 5.18
N ALA A 244 12.12 5.04 4.92
CA ALA A 244 11.67 6.06 5.86
C ALA A 244 10.15 5.99 6.11
N GLY A 245 9.35 5.81 5.07
CA GLY A 245 7.90 5.66 5.19
C GLY A 245 7.49 4.42 6.00
N ILE A 246 8.13 3.28 5.75
CA ILE A 246 7.92 2.05 6.53
C ILE A 246 8.35 2.26 7.98
N GLU A 247 9.52 2.85 8.23
CA GLU A 247 10.00 3.10 9.60
C GLU A 247 9.03 4.01 10.39
N GLN A 248 8.63 5.14 9.80
CA GLN A 248 7.66 6.04 10.42
C GLN A 248 6.30 5.35 10.63
N GLY A 249 5.81 4.63 9.62
CA GLY A 249 4.54 3.90 9.70
C GLY A 249 4.53 2.84 10.81
N LEU A 250 5.61 2.05 10.91
CA LEU A 250 5.77 1.06 11.98
C LEU A 250 5.87 1.73 13.37
N ALA A 251 6.54 2.87 13.48
CA ALA A 251 6.63 3.62 14.73
C ALA A 251 5.25 4.14 15.20
N LEU A 252 4.44 4.66 14.27
CA LEU A 252 3.07 5.11 14.56
C LEU A 252 2.18 3.95 15.03
N LEU A 253 2.24 2.79 14.35
CA LEU A 253 1.48 1.60 14.71
C LEU A 253 1.91 1.01 16.06
N ALA A 254 3.20 1.08 16.40
CA ALA A 254 3.69 0.64 17.70
C ALA A 254 3.14 1.51 18.84
N ALA A 255 3.07 2.84 18.62
CA ALA A 255 2.59 3.80 19.60
C ALA A 255 1.07 3.74 19.85
N GLY A 256 0.28 3.34 18.86
CA GLY A 256 -1.19 3.26 18.95
C GLY A 256 -1.74 2.08 19.77
N GLY A 257 -0.89 1.17 20.23
CA GLY A 257 -1.30 -0.05 20.96
C GLY A 257 -0.97 -0.07 22.46
N LEU A 258 -0.61 1.08 23.06
CA LEU A 258 -0.32 1.24 24.49
C LEU A 258 -1.48 1.85 25.27
#